data_AF-A0A7T8HG78-F1
#
_entry.id   AF-A0A7T8HG78-F1
#
_cell.length_a   1.000
_cell.length_b   1.000
_cell.length_c   1.000
_cell.angle_alpha   90.00
_cell.angle_beta   90.00
_cell.angle_gamma   90.00
#
_symmetry.space_group_name_H-M   'P 1'
#
loop_
_entity.id
_entity.type
_entity.pdbx_description
1 polymer ?
#
loop_
_entity_poly.entity_id
_entity_poly.type
_entity_poly.pdbx_seq_one_letter_code
_entity_poly.pdbx_strand_id
1 'polypeptide(L)' 'MAHFWPKEMWPSSSPDLNPLDFAVWGELERKTNKILHPNVDALKATIRTEWDNMPKEFLINSCKAFRYRAEA' A
#
# COMPACT_ATOMS: atom_id res chain seq x y z
N MET A 1 -8.80 -24.05 -2.22
CA MET A 1 -8.04 -23.75 -0.99
C MET A 1 -7.08 -22.62 -1.34
N ALA A 2 -7.03 -21.54 -0.55
CA ALA A 2 -6.07 -20.47 -0.84
C ALA A 2 -4.65 -21.00 -0.57
N HIS A 3 -3.84 -21.16 -1.63
CA HIS A 3 -2.44 -21.52 -1.51
C HIS A 3 -1.67 -20.27 -1.11
N PHE A 4 -1.45 -20.10 0.18
CA PHE A 4 -0.56 -19.04 0.68
C PHE A 4 0.89 -19.41 0.39
N TRP A 5 1.72 -18.40 0.12
CA TRP A 5 3.16 -18.60 0.03
C TRP A 5 3.72 -18.94 1.42
N PRO A 6 4.55 -20.00 1.55
CA PRO A 6 5.30 -20.24 2.77
C PRO A 6 6.28 -19.08 3.01
N LYS A 7 6.62 -18.81 4.28
CA LYS A 7 7.45 -17.66 4.66
C LYS A 7 8.83 -17.68 3.98
N GLU A 8 9.34 -18.88 3.71
CA GLU A 8 10.62 -19.12 3.05
C GLU A 8 10.64 -18.69 1.58
N MET A 9 9.46 -18.47 0.99
CA MET A 9 9.30 -18.13 -0.41
C MET A 9 9.31 -16.63 -0.65
N TRP A 10 8.98 -15.83 0.37
CA TRP A 10 9.03 -14.39 0.25
C TRP A 10 10.49 -13.92 0.22
N PRO A 11 10.94 -13.21 -0.83
CA PRO A 11 12.30 -12.74 -0.91
C PRO A 11 12.61 -11.69 0.16
N SER A 12 13.78 -11.80 0.78
CA SER A 12 14.27 -10.82 1.74
C SER A 12 14.41 -9.45 1.11
N SER A 13 13.99 -8.39 1.83
CA SER A 13 14.14 -7.00 1.42
C SER A 13 13.44 -6.62 0.11
N SER A 14 12.25 -7.19 -0.16
CA SER A 14 11.47 -6.92 -1.37
C SER A 14 10.19 -6.09 -1.13
N PRO A 15 10.30 -4.79 -0.81
CA PRO A 15 9.15 -3.89 -0.69
C PRO A 15 8.47 -3.66 -2.06
N ASP A 16 9.21 -3.84 -3.15
CA ASP A 16 8.72 -3.79 -4.53
C ASP A 16 7.64 -4.84 -4.83
N LEU A 17 7.57 -5.90 -4.02
CA LEU A 17 6.57 -6.97 -4.13
C LEU A 17 5.38 -6.78 -3.19
N ASN A 18 5.49 -6.00 -2.10
CA ASN A 18 4.37 -5.80 -1.18
C ASN A 18 3.43 -4.70 -1.71
N PRO A 19 2.15 -4.98 -2.04
CA PRO A 19 1.22 -3.96 -2.55
C PRO A 19 1.02 -2.77 -1.61
N LEU A 20 1.18 -2.98 -0.30
CA LEU A 20 1.16 -1.87 0.65
C LEU A 20 2.34 -0.93 0.43
N ASP A 21 3.54 -1.47 0.24
CA ASP A 21 4.78 -0.70 0.11
C ASP A 21 4.95 -0.07 -1.27
N PHE A 22 4.74 -0.83 -2.36
CA PHE A 22 4.96 -0.29 -3.70
C PHE A 22 3.83 0.62 -4.21
N ALA A 23 2.66 0.63 -3.56
CA ALA A 23 1.50 1.40 -4.04
C ALA A 23 0.76 2.15 -2.92
N VAL A 24 0.25 1.46 -1.91
CA VAL A 24 -0.71 2.07 -0.97
C VAL A 24 -0.07 3.16 -0.12
N TRP A 25 1.12 2.92 0.44
CA TRP A 25 1.82 3.92 1.23
C TRP A 25 2.19 5.15 0.39
N GLY A 26 2.63 4.95 -0.85
CA GLY A 26 2.92 6.06 -1.76
C GLY A 26 1.69 6.91 -2.09
N GLU A 27 0.53 6.29 -2.30
CA GLU A 27 -0.71 7.04 -2.54
C GLU A 27 -1.20 7.79 -1.29
N LEU A 28 -1.13 7.17 -0.11
CA LEU A 28 -1.47 7.83 1.15
C LEU A 28 -0.55 9.03 1.39
N GLU A 29 0.76 8.84 1.26
CA GLU A 29 1.77 9.89 1.41
C GLU A 29 1.49 11.06 0.46
N ARG A 30 1.28 10.76 -0.83
CA ARG A 30 0.99 11.76 -1.86
C ARG A 30 -0.23 12.60 -1.53
N LYS A 31 -1.24 12.03 -0.87
CA LYS A 31 -2.45 12.75 -0.49
C LYS A 31 -2.30 13.51 0.82
N THR A 32 -1.74 12.89 1.85
CA THR A 32 -1.64 13.47 3.20
C THR A 32 -0.63 14.61 3.26
N ASN A 33 0.44 14.54 2.45
CA ASN A 33 1.51 15.55 2.46
C ASN A 33 1.19 16.81 1.64
N LYS A 34 -0.03 16.93 1.11
CA LYS A 34 -0.50 18.15 0.43
C LYS A 34 -0.82 19.30 1.40
N ILE A 35 -0.99 18.98 2.68
CA ILE A 35 -1.32 19.94 3.73
C ILE A 35 -0.39 19.74 4.93
N LEU A 36 -0.18 20.81 5.69
CA LEU A 36 0.49 20.74 6.98
C LEU A 36 -0.50 20.26 8.04
N HIS A 37 -0.06 19.33 8.88
CA HIS A 37 -0.84 18.82 10.01
C HIS A 37 -0.39 19.51 11.30
N PRO A 38 -1.31 19.99 12.14
CA PRO A 38 -0.95 20.71 13.37
C PRO A 38 -0.36 19.78 14.44
N ASN A 39 -0.61 18.47 14.36
CA ASN A 39 -0.07 17.47 15.26
C ASN A 39 -0.20 16.06 14.65
N VAL A 40 0.37 15.07 15.35
CA VAL A 40 0.38 13.66 14.93
C VAL A 40 -1.02 13.07 14.85
N ASP A 41 -1.96 13.49 15.71
CA ASP A 41 -3.32 12.92 15.70
C ASP A 41 -4.14 13.44 14.51
N ALA A 42 -3.95 14.70 14.10
CA ALA A 42 -4.50 15.24 12.87
C ALA A 42 -3.95 14.51 11.63
N LEU A 43 -2.65 14.19 11.61
CA LEU A 43 -2.06 13.37 10.55
C LEU A 43 -2.67 11.96 10.51
N LYS A 44 -2.77 11.28 11.66
CA LYS A 44 -3.41 9.95 11.74
C LYS A 44 -4.86 9.97 11.26
N ALA A 45 -5.62 11.01 11.63
CA ALA A 45 -7.00 11.18 11.19
C ALA A 45 -7.07 11.33 9.66
N THR A 46 -6.18 12.15 9.08
CA THR A 46 -6.12 12.33 7.63
C THR A 46 -5.74 11.03 6.91
N ILE A 47 -4.75 10.29 7.41
CA ILE A 47 -4.37 8.98 6.84
C ILE A 47 -5.57 8.03 6.79
N ARG A 48 -6.35 7.94 7.88
CA ARG A 48 -7.55 7.10 7.95
C ARG A 48 -8.61 7.54 6.95
N THR A 49 -8.90 8.84 6.88
CA THR A 49 -9.84 9.40 5.90
C THR A 49 -9.41 9.09 4.47
N GLU A 50 -8.12 9.24 4.14
CA GLU A 50 -7.63 8.96 2.79
C GLU A 50 -7.58 7.48 2.44
N TRP A 51 -7.40 6.61 3.43
CA TRP A 51 -7.56 5.16 3.29
C TRP A 51 -9.02 4.81 2.99
N ASP A 52 -9.97 5.34 3.76
CA ASP A 52 -11.41 5.06 3.56
C ASP A 52 -11.92 5.59 2.21
N ASN A 53 -11.35 6.72 1.75
CA ASN A 53 -11.63 7.30 0.44
C ASN A 53 -10.83 6.66 -0.72
N MET A 54 -9.97 5.69 -0.45
CA MET A 54 -9.17 5.05 -1.49
C MET A 54 -10.06 4.21 -2.40
N PRO A 55 -10.03 4.41 -3.73
CA PRO A 55 -10.86 3.62 -4.64
C PRO A 55 -10.55 2.12 -4.51
N LYS A 56 -11.58 1.30 -4.32
CA LYS A 56 -11.41 -0.17 -4.26
C LYS A 56 -10.72 -0.72 -5.52
N GLU A 57 -10.98 -0.11 -6.67
CA GLU A 57 -10.33 -0.47 -7.93
C GLU A 57 -8.82 -0.26 -7.88
N PHE A 58 -8.32 0.80 -7.24
CA PHE A 58 -6.90 1.03 -7.04
C PHE A 58 -6.27 -0.12 -6.24
N LEU A 59 -6.89 -0.53 -5.13
CA LEU A 59 -6.42 -1.65 -4.32
C LEU A 59 -6.40 -2.97 -5.11
N ILE A 60 -7.47 -3.24 -5.86
CA ILE A 60 -7.57 -4.44 -6.71
C ILE A 60 -6.46 -4.44 -7.76
N ASN A 61 -6.22 -3.31 -8.42
CA ASN A 61 -5.21 -3.20 -9.47
C ASN A 61 -3.79 -3.32 -8.90
N SER A 62 -3.52 -2.75 -7.72
CA SER A 62 -2.26 -2.95 -6.99
C SER A 62 -2.03 -4.42 -6.68
N CYS A 63 -3.02 -5.14 -6.16
CA CYS A 63 -2.89 -6.58 -5.91
C CYS A 63 -2.67 -7.38 -7.21
N LYS A 64 -3.37 -7.04 -8.30
CA LYS A 64 -3.18 -7.70 -9.61
C LYS A 64 -1.76 -7.48 -10.17
N ALA A 65 -1.14 -6.34 -9.87
CA ALA A 65 0.22 -6.03 -10.32
C ALA A 65 1.31 -6.88 -9.64
N PHE A 66 0.99 -7.56 -8.52
CA PHE A 66 1.95 -8.40 -7.79
C PHE A 66 2.68 -9.38 -8.70
N ARG A 67 1.92 -10.12 -9.53
CA ARG A 67 2.49 -11.18 -10.38
C ARG A 67 3.51 -10.62 -11.38
N TYR A 68 3.14 -9.54 -12.06
CA TYR A 68 4.04 -8.90 -13.03
C TYR A 68 5.30 -8.37 -12.35
N ARG A 69 5.18 -7.81 -11.13
CA ARG A 69 6.32 -7.32 -10.34
C ARG A 69 7.23 -8.45 -9.86
N ALA A 70 6.65 -9.60 -9.50
CA ALA A 70 7.41 -10.77 -9.07
C ALA A 70 8.15 -11.49 -10.22
N GLU A 71 7.71 -11.28 -11.47
CA GLU A 71 8.29 -11.85 -12.68
C GLU A 71 9.27 -10.90 -13.40
N ALA A 72 9.40 -9.64 -12.94
CA ALA A 72 10.27 -8.61 -13.52
C ALA A 72 11.70 -8.67 -12.96
#